data_AF-A0A4U2ECT5-F1
#
_entry.id   AF-A0A4U2ECT5-F1
#
_cell.length_a   1.000
_cell.length_b   1.000
_cell.length_c   1.000
_cell.angle_alpha   90.00
_cell.angle_beta   90.00
_cell.angle_gamma   90.00
#
_symmetry.space_group_name_H-M   'P 1'
#
loop_
_entity.id
_entity.type
_entity.pdbx_description
1 polymer ?
#
loop_
_entity_poly.entity_id
_entity_poly.type
_entity_poly.pdbx_seq_one_letter_code
_entity_poly.pdbx_strand_id
1 'polypeptide(L)' 'SELGIKSEGRATSVQDISLTSVAGSQNAISVIDSAMKYVDSQRADLGAKQNRLSHSINNLANVQENVDASNSRIKD' A
#
# COMPACT_ATOMS: atom_id res chain seq x y z
N SER A 1 -11.85 -30.95 -33.77
CA SER A 1 -11.95 -29.51 -33.48
C SER A 1 -12.33 -29.23 -32.02
N GLU A 2 -11.96 -30.14 -31.11
CA GLU A 2 -12.28 -30.05 -29.68
C GLU A 2 -11.00 -29.67 -28.95
N LEU A 3 -11.12 -28.80 -27.94
CA LEU A 3 -10.03 -28.23 -27.13
C LEU A 3 -9.31 -27.02 -27.77
N GLY A 4 -10.11 -26.01 -28.10
CA GLY A 4 -9.64 -24.66 -28.42
C GLY A 4 -9.11 -23.88 -27.22
N ILE A 5 -8.04 -24.35 -26.58
CA ILE A 5 -7.25 -23.50 -25.68
C ILE A 5 -6.27 -22.70 -26.54
N LYS A 6 -6.77 -21.61 -27.14
CA LYS A 6 -5.90 -20.49 -27.51
C LYS A 6 -5.59 -19.75 -26.21
N SER A 7 -4.42 -20.01 -25.64
CA SER A 7 -3.81 -19.17 -24.63
C SER A 7 -3.45 -17.83 -25.28
N GLU A 8 -4.43 -16.93 -25.36
CA GLU A 8 -4.11 -15.52 -25.27
C GLU A 8 -3.97 -15.23 -23.78
N GLY A 9 -2.81 -14.71 -23.37
CA GLY A 9 -2.57 -14.26 -22.00
C GLY A 9 -3.50 -13.10 -21.67
N ARG A 10 -4.77 -13.39 -21.41
CA ARG A 10 -5.76 -12.41 -21.00
C ARG A 10 -5.40 -12.01 -19.59
N ALA A 11 -5.06 -10.75 -19.40
CA ALA A 11 -4.89 -10.19 -18.06
C ALA A 11 -6.25 -10.27 -17.35
N THR A 12 -6.40 -11.26 -16.46
CA THR A 12 -7.62 -11.43 -15.66
C THR A 12 -7.58 -10.43 -14.52
N SER A 13 -8.45 -9.42 -14.56
CA SER A 13 -8.60 -8.47 -13.46
C SER A 13 -9.55 -9.03 -12.39
N VAL A 14 -9.61 -8.38 -11.22
CA VAL A 14 -10.61 -8.71 -10.19
C VAL A 14 -12.04 -8.62 -10.73
N GLN A 15 -12.29 -7.80 -11.76
CA GLN A 15 -13.61 -7.64 -12.39
C GLN A 15 -13.98 -8.81 -13.32
N ASP A 16 -12.99 -9.58 -13.77
CA ASP A 16 -13.17 -10.72 -14.68
C ASP A 16 -13.38 -12.07 -13.96
N ILE A 17 -13.41 -12.05 -12.63
CA ILE A 17 -13.52 -13.24 -11.80
C ILE A 17 -14.90 -13.89 -11.93
N SER A 18 -14.94 -15.19 -12.21
CA SER A 18 -16.15 -16.01 -12.22
C SER A 18 -16.03 -17.18 -11.25
N LEU A 19 -17.03 -17.35 -10.38
CA LEU A 19 -17.09 -18.40 -9.34
C LEU A 19 -18.00 -19.58 -9.72
N THR A 20 -18.48 -19.61 -10.97
CA THR A 20 -19.46 -20.61 -11.43
C THR A 20 -18.86 -22.00 -11.68
N SER A 21 -17.54 -22.14 -11.64
CA SER A 21 -16.82 -23.41 -11.76
C SER A 21 -15.69 -23.49 -10.76
N VAL A 22 -15.31 -24.72 -10.37
CA VAL A 22 -14.18 -24.96 -9.45
C VAL A 22 -12.88 -24.35 -9.99
N ALA A 23 -12.63 -24.49 -11.29
CA ALA A 23 -11.44 -23.91 -11.95
C ALA A 23 -11.47 -22.36 -11.95
N GLY A 24 -12.64 -21.76 -12.21
CA GLY A 24 -12.84 -20.31 -12.15
C GLY A 24 -12.62 -19.76 -10.74
N SER A 25 -13.13 -20.45 -9.72
CA SER A 25 -12.93 -20.11 -8.32
C SER A 25 -11.47 -20.21 -7.88
N GLN A 26 -10.71 -21.20 -8.35
CA GLN A 26 -9.29 -21.30 -8.02
C GLN A 26 -8.46 -20.18 -8.68
N ASN A 27 -8.82 -19.80 -9.91
CA ASN A 27 -8.22 -18.65 -10.59
C ASN A 27 -8.55 -17.34 -9.85
N ALA A 28 -9.82 -17.17 -9.45
CA ALA A 28 -10.31 -16.05 -8.66
C ALA A 28 -9.49 -15.81 -7.39
N ILE A 29 -9.26 -16.87 -6.61
CA ILE A 29 -8.45 -16.82 -5.39
C ILE A 29 -7.05 -16.29 -5.69
N SER A 30 -6.43 -16.77 -6.78
CA SER A 30 -5.06 -16.37 -7.15
C SER A 30 -4.98 -14.90 -7.58
N VAL A 31 -5.99 -14.42 -8.32
CA VAL A 31 -6.10 -13.01 -8.72
C VAL A 31 -6.34 -12.11 -7.50
N ILE A 32 -7.22 -12.51 -6.58
CA ILE A 32 -7.50 -11.77 -5.35
C ILE A 32 -6.27 -11.72 -4.45
N ASP A 33 -5.55 -12.83 -4.27
CA ASP A 33 -4.32 -12.87 -3.47
C ASP A 33 -3.27 -11.88 -4.02
N SER A 34 -3.12 -11.84 -5.34
CA SER A 34 -2.22 -10.89 -6.00
C SER A 34 -2.66 -9.44 -5.80
N ALA A 35 -3.95 -9.16 -5.91
CA ALA A 35 -4.51 -7.83 -5.67
C ALA A 35 -4.36 -7.40 -4.19
N MET A 36 -4.56 -8.31 -3.23
CA MET A 36 -4.35 -8.04 -1.82
C MET A 36 -2.88 -7.72 -1.52
N LYS A 37 -1.94 -8.52 -2.06
CA LYS A 37 -0.49 -8.24 -1.94
C LYS A 37 -0.12 -6.86 -2.44
N TYR A 38 -0.71 -6.43 -3.56
CA TYR A 38 -0.51 -5.07 -4.08
C TYR A 38 -1.03 -4.01 -3.09
N VAL A 39 -2.26 -4.14 -2.60
CA VAL A 39 -2.84 -3.20 -1.62
C VAL A 39 -2.02 -3.16 -0.34
N ASP A 40 -1.58 -4.31 0.17
CA ASP A 40 -0.77 -4.38 1.38
C ASP A 40 0.61 -3.72 1.19
N SER A 41 1.22 -3.87 0.01
CA SER A 41 2.45 -3.13 -0.33
C SER A 41 2.24 -1.62 -0.31
N GLN A 42 1.13 -1.11 -0.87
CA GLN A 42 0.81 0.31 -0.82
C GLN A 42 0.56 0.80 0.62
N ARG A 43 -0.13 0.00 1.44
CA ARG A 43 -0.36 0.31 2.87
C ARG A 43 0.95 0.34 3.66
N ALA A 44 1.87 -0.58 3.38
CA ALA A 44 3.18 -0.58 4.00
C ALA A 44 3.99 0.68 3.66
N ASP A 45 4.00 1.13 2.39
CA ASP A 45 4.64 2.38 1.99
C ASP A 45 4.01 3.59 2.68
N LEU A 46 2.67 3.65 2.74
CA LEU A 46 1.96 4.70 3.47
C LEU A 46 2.32 4.70 4.97
N GLY A 47 2.37 3.54 5.61
CA GLY A 47 2.79 3.40 7.01
C GLY A 47 4.23 3.89 7.23
N ALA A 48 5.15 3.56 6.33
CA ALA A 48 6.52 4.06 6.39
C ALA A 48 6.60 5.59 6.25
N LYS A 49 5.81 6.17 5.34
CA LYS A 49 5.72 7.63 5.17
C LYS A 49 5.11 8.31 6.39
N GLN A 50 4.08 7.72 6.99
CA GLN A 50 3.49 8.20 8.23
C GLN A 50 4.50 8.20 9.38
N ASN A 51 5.26 7.11 9.56
CA ASN A 51 6.33 7.05 10.57
C ASN A 51 7.36 8.18 10.36
N ARG A 52 7.81 8.37 9.12
CA ARG A 52 8.77 9.43 8.80
C ARG A 52 8.19 10.83 9.06
N LEU A 53 6.92 11.05 8.76
CA LEU A 53 6.24 12.30 9.06
C LEU A 53 6.16 12.55 10.57
N SER A 54 5.75 11.56 11.36
CA SER A 54 5.72 11.67 12.82
C SER A 54 7.10 11.95 13.41
N HIS A 55 8.16 11.30 12.92
CA HIS A 55 9.54 11.60 13.33
C HIS A 55 9.93 13.04 12.98
N SER A 56 9.57 13.52 11.79
CA SER A 56 9.87 14.88 11.34
C SER A 56 9.14 15.93 12.19
N ILE A 57 7.87 15.68 12.52
CA ILE A 57 7.06 16.53 13.40
C ILE A 57 7.67 16.59 14.80
N ASN A 58 8.02 15.44 15.39
CA ASN A 58 8.63 15.40 16.72
C ASN A 58 9.97 16.14 16.75
N ASN A 59 10.81 15.97 15.72
CA ASN A 59 12.06 16.70 15.61
C ASN A 59 11.80 18.22 15.49
N LEU A 60 10.83 18.63 14.67
CA LEU A 60 10.48 20.04 14.51
C LEU A 60 9.95 20.65 15.82
N ALA A 61 9.12 19.93 16.56
CA ALA A 61 8.63 20.38 17.87
C ALA A 61 9.78 20.59 18.86
N ASN A 62 10.73 19.66 18.93
CA ASN A 62 11.92 19.81 19.76
C ASN A 62 12.79 21.00 19.33
N VAL A 63 12.97 21.22 18.01
CA VAL A 63 13.71 22.37 17.50
C VAL A 63 12.99 23.67 17.86
N GLN A 64 11.67 23.71 17.71
CA GLN A 64 10.85 24.88 18.08
C GLN A 64 11.02 25.21 19.57
N GLU A 65 10.92 24.22 20.46
CA GLU A 65 11.11 24.42 21.90
C GLU A 65 12.51 24.97 22.23
N ASN A 66 13.55 24.42 21.61
CA ASN A 66 14.92 24.90 21.81
C ASN A 66 15.13 26.33 21.29
N VAL A 67 14.52 26.67 20.15
CA VAL A 67 14.57 28.02 19.57
C VAL A 67 13.85 29.01 20.47
N ASP A 68 12.66 28.66 20.98
CA ASP A 68 11.89 29.51 21.88
C ASP A 68 12.63 29.74 23.21
N ALA A 69 13.23 28.70 23.79
CA ALA A 69 14.05 28.81 24.99
C ALA A 69 15.30 29.67 24.75
N SER A 70 15.98 29.51 23.61
CA SER A 70 17.14 30.32 23.24
C SER A 70 16.76 31.78 23.01
N ASN A 71 15.61 32.05 22.39
CA ASN A 71 15.08 33.40 22.18
C ASN A 71 14.71 34.06 23.51
N SER A 72 14.04 33.33 24.42
CA SER A 72 13.77 33.81 25.78
C SER A 72 15.06 34.23 26.48
N ARG A 73 16.12 33.41 26.38
CA ARG A 73 17.42 33.65 27.01
C ARG A 73 18.24 34.79 26.39
N ILE A 74 17.95 35.19 25.15
CA ILE A 74 18.54 36.37 24.50
C ILE A 74 17.74 37.63 24.83
N LYS A 75 16.43 37.48 25.04
CA LYS A 75 15.52 38.59 25.39
C LYS A 75 15.60 38.99 26.86
N ASP A 76 15.81 38.02 27.75
CA ASP A 76 16.18 38.24 29.16
C ASP A 76 17.62 38.77 29.27
#